data_AF-A0A954W647-F1
#
_entry.id   AF-A0A954W647-F1
#
_cell.length_a   1.000
_cell.length_b   1.000
_cell.length_c   1.000
_cell.angle_alpha   90.00
_cell.angle_beta   90.00
_cell.angle_gamma   90.00
#
_symmetry.space_group_name_H-M   'P 1'
#
loop_
_entity.id
_entity.type
_entity.pdbx_description
1 polymer ?
#
loop_
_entity_poly.entity_id
_entity_poly.type
_entity_poly.pdbx_seq_one_letter_code
_entity_poly.pdbx_strand_id
1 'polypeptide(L)' 'FEQKAVAVLLTLLALGVKGIKIGPAPPAFLTPNVVKILQDRFDLQLISDRPLVDLQLAMA' A
#
# COMPACT_ATOMS: atom_id res chain seq x y z
N PHE A 1 -6.13 -4.77 -11.99
CA PHE A 1 -6.76 -4.79 -10.65
C PHE A 1 -7.61 -6.04 -10.55
N GLU A 2 -7.31 -6.95 -9.61
CA GLU A 2 -8.09 -8.18 -9.36
C GLU A 2 -8.29 -8.38 -7.86
N GLN A 3 -9.36 -9.07 -7.46
CA GLN A 3 -9.75 -9.24 -6.05
C GLN A 3 -8.76 -10.13 -5.29
N LYS A 4 -8.07 -11.05 -5.98
CA LYS A 4 -7.03 -11.90 -5.36
C LYS A 4 -5.86 -11.09 -4.81
N ALA A 5 -5.43 -10.03 -5.49
CA ALA A 5 -4.38 -9.13 -4.98
C ALA A 5 -4.83 -8.41 -3.69
N VAL A 6 -6.12 -8.07 -3.58
CA VAL A 6 -6.69 -7.50 -2.35
C VAL A 6 -6.64 -8.51 -1.22
N ALA A 7 -6.98 -9.78 -1.48
CA ALA A 7 -6.89 -10.84 -0.47
C ALA A 7 -5.44 -10.99 0.04
N VAL A 8 -4.46 -11.02 -0.87
CA VAL A 8 -3.03 -11.08 -0.50
C VAL A 8 -2.62 -9.87 0.35
N LEU A 9 -3.01 -8.65 -0.05
CA LEU A 9 -2.74 -7.45 0.73
C LEU A 9 -3.33 -7.56 2.14
N LEU A 10 -4.60 -7.94 2.27
CA LEU A 10 -5.25 -8.11 3.58
C LEU A 10 -4.57 -9.18 4.44
N THR A 11 -4.09 -10.27 3.84
CA THR A 11 -3.30 -11.29 4.55
C THR A 11 -2.00 -10.71 5.08
N LEU A 12 -1.25 -9.95 4.28
CA LEU A 12 -0.01 -9.31 4.73
C LEU A 12 -0.25 -8.31 5.87
N LEU A 13 -1.32 -7.51 5.79
CA LEU A 13 -1.72 -6.60 6.86
C LEU A 13 -2.09 -7.37 8.13
N ALA A 14 -2.84 -8.47 8.02
CA ALA A 14 -3.19 -9.32 9.15
C ALA A 14 -1.97 -9.98 9.83
N LEU A 15 -0.93 -10.30 9.06
CA LEU A 15 0.36 -10.78 9.56
C LEU A 15 1.23 -9.66 10.16
N GLY A 16 0.78 -8.41 10.13
CA GLY A 16 1.49 -7.28 10.72
C GLY A 16 2.59 -6.69 9.82
N VAL A 17 2.63 -7.03 8.53
CA VAL A 17 3.57 -6.42 7.58
C VAL A 17 3.24 -4.93 7.40
N LYS A 18 4.27 -4.08 7.43
CA LYS A 18 4.16 -2.62 7.32
C LYS A 18 5.04 -2.06 6.20
N GLY A 19 4.81 -0.80 5.82
CA GLY A 19 5.61 -0.12 4.80
C GLY A 19 5.33 -0.59 3.37
N ILE A 20 4.17 -1.23 3.15
CA ILE A 20 3.78 -1.75 1.83
C ILE A 20 3.45 -0.58 0.91
N LYS A 21 4.05 -0.54 -0.28
CA LYS A 21 3.69 0.39 -1.36
C LYS A 21 2.76 -0.28 -2.37
N ILE A 22 1.62 0.35 -2.68
CA ILE A 22 0.64 -0.15 -3.67
C ILE A 22 0.45 0.84 -4.82
N GLY A 23 0.08 0.36 -6.01
CA GLY A 23 -0.08 1.22 -7.19
C GLY A 23 -0.52 0.48 -8.45
N PRO A 24 -0.76 1.21 -9.56
CA PRO A 24 -0.49 2.64 -9.74
C PRO A 24 -1.54 3.58 -9.13
N ALA A 25 -2.73 3.09 -8.78
CA ALA A 25 -3.78 3.87 -8.12
C ALA A 25 -4.31 3.13 -6.89
N PRO A 26 -4.82 3.85 -5.87
CA PRO A 26 -5.50 3.22 -4.75
C PRO A 26 -6.73 2.45 -5.24
N PRO A 27 -7.08 1.31 -4.62
CA PRO A 27 -8.34 0.63 -4.90
C PRO A 27 -9.53 1.58 -4.73
N ALA A 28 -10.41 1.66 -5.74
CA ALA A 28 -11.53 2.60 -5.76
C ALA A 28 -12.54 2.41 -4.61
N PHE A 29 -12.54 1.25 -3.96
CA PHE A 29 -13.41 0.96 -2.81
C PHE A 29 -12.87 1.53 -1.48
N LEU A 30 -11.63 2.01 -1.44
CA LEU A 30 -11.05 2.61 -0.23
C LEU A 30 -11.48 4.07 -0.14
N THR A 31 -12.23 4.39 0.91
CA THR A 31 -12.56 5.77 1.24
C THR A 31 -11.36 6.48 1.88
N PRO A 32 -11.30 7.83 1.85
CA PRO A 32 -10.20 8.57 2.47
C PRO A 32 -9.98 8.24 3.96
N ASN A 33 -11.06 8.00 4.71
CA ASN A 33 -10.97 7.60 6.12
C ASN A 33 -10.32 6.23 6.30
N VAL A 34 -10.66 5.26 5.45
CA VAL A 34 -10.05 3.93 5.50
C VAL A 34 -8.58 4.00 5.08
N VAL A 35 -8.26 4.75 4.03
CA VAL A 35 -6.85 4.98 3.62
C VAL A 35 -6.03 5.54 4.77
N LYS A 36 -6.55 6.54 5.48
CA LYS A 36 -5.88 7.13 6.64
C LYS A 36 -5.62 6.11 7.75
N ILE A 37 -6.60 5.28 8.08
CA ILE A 37 -6.43 4.20 9.08
C ILE A 37 -5.33 3.23 8.63
N LEU A 38 -5.29 2.86 7.34
CA LEU A 38 -4.29 1.94 6.81
C LEU A 38 -2.89 2.56 6.83
N GLN A 39 -2.76 3.85 6.53
CA GLN A 39 -1.52 4.62 6.67
C GLN A 39 -1.05 4.65 8.13
N ASP A 40 -1.92 5.06 9.05
CA ASP A 40 -1.57 5.24 10.46
C ASP A 40 -1.19 3.90 11.15
N ARG A 41 -1.82 2.79 10.76
CA ARG A 41 -1.63 1.48 11.40
C ARG A 41 -0.51 0.65 10.77
N PHE A 42 -0.41 0.68 9.44
CA PHE A 42 0.43 -0.22 8.66
C PHE A 42 1.48 0.48 7.81
N ASP A 43 1.57 1.81 7.86
CA ASP A 43 2.44 2.58 6.97
C ASP A 43 2.21 2.21 5.49
N LEU A 44 0.93 2.04 5.12
CA LEU A 44 0.54 1.73 3.75
C LEU A 44 0.70 2.97 2.87
N GLN A 45 1.52 2.88 1.83
CA GLN A 45 1.86 4.01 0.97
C GLN A 45 1.45 3.75 -0.49
N LEU A 46 1.29 4.82 -1.27
CA LEU A 46 1.18 4.73 -2.72
C LEU A 46 2.59 4.80 -3.33
N ILE A 47 2.80 4.11 -4.46
CA ILE A 47 3.99 4.37 -5.27
C ILE A 47 3.96 5.81 -5.80
N SER A 48 5.15 6.37 -6.02
CA SER A 48 5.28 7.67 -6.69
C SER A 48 5.31 7.50 -8.21
N ASP A 49 5.25 8.62 -8.91
CA ASP A 49 5.52 8.73 -10.35
C ASP A 49 7.03 8.78 -10.68
N ARG A 50 7.90 8.60 -9.68
CA ARG A 50 9.37 8.67 -9.79
C ARG A 50 10.00 7.33 -9.38
N PRO A 51 10.11 6.35 -10.31
CA PRO A 51 10.60 5.01 -10.00
C PRO A 51 11.97 4.97 -9.33
N LEU A 52 12.89 5.85 -9.74
CA LEU A 52 14.24 5.92 -9.16
C LEU A 52 14.22 6.35 -7.69
N VAL A 53 13.30 7.23 -7.31
CA VAL A 53 13.13 7.66 -5.91
C VAL A 53 12.57 6.51 -5.08
N ASP A 54 11.56 5.81 -5.60
CA ASP A 54 10.99 4.65 -4.90
C ASP A 54 12.00 3.52 -4.72
N LEU A 55 12.87 3.29 -5.72
CA LEU A 55 13.96 2.33 -5.63
C LEU A 55 14.96 2.73 -4.54
N GLN A 56 15.39 3.98 -4.50
CA GLN A 56 16.30 4.48 -3.47
C GLN A 56 15.71 4.34 -2.06
N LEU A 57 14.44 4.69 -1.88
CA LEU A 57 13.74 4.54 -0.60
C LEU A 57 13.58 3.07 -0.18
N ALA A 58 13.43 2.14 -1.12
CA ALA A 58 13.31 0.72 -0.82
C ALA A 58 14.65 0.04 -0.48
N MET A 59 15.77 0.65 -0.84
CA MET A 59 17.13 0.15 -0.59
C MET A 59 17.81 0.80 0.63
N ALA A 60 17.19 1.83 1.20
CA ALA A 60 17.67 2.53 2.39
C ALA A 60 17.17 1.85 3.67
#